data_AF-A0A9E1VS11-F1
#
_entry.id   AF-A0A9E1VS11-F1
#
_cell.length_a   1.000
_cell.length_b   1.000
_cell.length_c   1.000
_cell.angle_alpha   90.00
_cell.angle_beta   90.00
_cell.angle_gamma   90.00
#
_symmetry.space_group_name_H-M   'P 1'
#
loop_
_entity.id
_entity.type
_entity.pdbx_description
1 polymer ?
#
loop_
_entity_poly.entity_id
_entity_poly.type
_entity_poly.pdbx_seq_one_letter_code
_entity_poly.pdbx_strand_id
1 'polypeptide(L)'
;MINIDVYITSNYSPEYSNPESKKFSFVYHVGIKNNEYYPVQLISRHWVITDGDSQVKEVKGPGVVGKQPIIAPGELYKYSSSVAIGTEVGTMGGCYKMIDDSGIEFDTKIPVLLLSMPGAIH
;
A
#
# COMPACT_ATOMS: atom_id res chain seq x y z
N MET A 1 10.68 14.37 -14.28
CA MET A 1 10.12 13.14 -13.70
C MET A 1 9.16 13.57 -12.62
N ILE A 2 7.95 13.01 -12.60
CA ILE A 2 6.93 13.35 -11.62
C ILE A 2 7.36 12.85 -10.23
N ASN A 3 7.25 13.71 -9.23
CA ASN A 3 7.73 13.53 -7.87
C ASN A 3 6.55 13.34 -6.90
N ILE A 4 6.20 12.07 -6.70
CA ILE A 4 5.21 11.63 -5.71
C ILE A 4 5.91 10.73 -4.70
N ASP A 5 5.93 11.13 -3.43
CA ASP A 5 6.44 10.26 -2.37
C ASP A 5 5.33 9.40 -1.78
N VAL A 6 5.64 8.12 -1.58
CA VAL A 6 4.76 7.17 -0.90
C VAL A 6 5.44 6.67 0.35
N TYR A 7 4.81 6.95 1.49
CA TYR A 7 5.21 6.48 2.81
C TYR A 7 4.28 5.35 3.22
N ILE A 8 4.83 4.28 3.78
CA ILE A 8 4.02 3.15 4.24
C ILE A 8 4.59 2.56 5.53
N THR A 9 3.70 2.25 6.47
CA THR A 9 4.01 1.51 7.69
C THR A 9 2.95 0.44 7.94
N SER A 10 3.29 -0.59 8.71
CA SER A 10 2.36 -1.64 9.09
C SER A 10 2.58 -2.11 10.52
N ASN A 11 1.52 -2.62 11.14
CA ASN A 11 1.56 -3.28 12.44
C ASN A 11 0.75 -4.58 12.38
N TYR A 12 1.24 -5.62 13.05
CA TYR A 12 0.48 -6.83 13.29
C TYR A 12 -0.76 -6.53 14.15
N SER A 13 -1.89 -7.13 13.82
CA SER A 13 -3.15 -6.97 14.55
C SER A 13 -3.58 -8.31 15.16
N PRO A 14 -3.30 -8.53 16.46
CA PRO A 14 -3.66 -9.77 17.14
C PRO A 14 -5.16 -10.04 17.12
N GLU A 15 -5.99 -8.99 17.25
CA GLU A 15 -7.45 -9.09 17.32
C GLU A 15 -8.09 -9.65 16.04
N TYR A 16 -7.47 -9.42 14.88
CA TYR A 16 -7.95 -9.93 13.59
C TYR A 16 -7.15 -11.14 13.07
N SER A 17 -6.26 -11.68 13.91
CA SER A 17 -5.40 -12.81 13.56
C SER A 17 -5.86 -14.10 14.25
N ASN A 18 -5.57 -15.22 13.61
CA ASN A 18 -5.72 -16.55 14.17
C ASN A 18 -4.52 -17.41 13.73
N PRO A 19 -3.44 -17.45 14.54
CA PRO A 19 -2.25 -18.23 14.21
C PRO A 19 -2.51 -19.73 14.04
N GLU A 20 -3.45 -20.31 14.80
CA GLU A 20 -3.83 -21.73 14.70
C GLU A 20 -4.40 -22.05 13.30
N SER A 21 -5.09 -21.09 12.69
CA SER A 21 -5.63 -21.21 11.33
C SER A 21 -4.74 -20.58 10.25
N LYS A 22 -3.46 -20.32 10.53
CA LYS A 22 -2.52 -19.65 9.61
C LYS A 22 -3.06 -18.33 9.04
N LYS A 23 -3.66 -17.49 9.88
CA LYS A 23 -4.19 -16.18 9.48
C LYS A 23 -3.50 -15.08 10.28
N PHE A 24 -2.58 -14.36 9.65
CA PHE A 24 -1.87 -13.24 10.26
C PHE A 24 -2.30 -11.94 9.59
N SER A 25 -2.99 -11.09 10.36
CA SER A 25 -3.57 -9.84 9.88
C SER A 25 -2.67 -8.66 10.24
N PHE A 26 -2.46 -7.78 9.27
CA PHE A 26 -1.66 -6.57 9.40
C PHE A 26 -2.50 -5.37 9.00
N VAL A 27 -2.46 -4.33 9.83
CA VAL A 27 -3.01 -3.01 9.48
C VAL A 27 -1.87 -2.17 8.94
N TYR A 28 -2.07 -1.56 7.78
CA TYR A 28 -1.09 -0.68 7.15
C TYR A 28 -1.65 0.73 6.97
N HIS A 29 -0.75 1.71 7.04
CA HIS A 29 -1.01 3.13 6.88
C HIS A 29 -0.17 3.66 5.72
N VAL A 30 -0.81 4.31 4.75
CA VAL A 30 -0.15 4.91 3.59
C VAL A 30 -0.30 6.42 3.65
N GLY A 31 0.80 7.13 3.36
CA GLY A 31 0.81 8.54 3.01
C GLY A 31 1.27 8.73 1.56
N ILE A 32 0.54 9.51 0.78
CA ILE A 32 0.88 9.87 -0.60
C ILE A 32 1.05 11.38 -0.67
N LYS A 33 2.27 11.85 -0.88
CA LYS A 33 2.63 13.26 -0.94
C LYS A 33 2.82 13.68 -2.38
N ASN A 34 2.10 14.71 -2.80
CA ASN A 34 2.34 15.35 -4.08
C ASN A 34 3.40 16.46 -3.90
N ASN A 35 4.56 16.31 -4.54
CA ASN A 35 5.62 17.31 -4.56
C ASN A 35 5.68 18.10 -5.89
N GLU A 36 4.73 17.88 -6.79
CA GLU A 36 4.58 18.67 -8.01
C GLU A 36 3.90 20.02 -7.74
N TYR A 37 3.93 20.88 -8.76
CA TYR A 37 3.28 22.20 -8.76
C TYR A 37 1.84 22.17 -9.30
N TYR A 38 1.34 21.00 -9.71
CA TYR A 38 -0.02 20.77 -10.21
C TYR A 38 -0.70 19.59 -9.47
N PRO A 39 -2.05 19.52 -9.44
CA PRO A 39 -2.76 18.42 -8.81
C PRO A 39 -2.55 17.10 -9.57
N VAL A 40 -2.56 16.00 -8.85
CA VAL A 40 -2.55 14.64 -9.43
C VAL A 40 -3.71 13.83 -8.86
N GLN A 41 -4.24 12.88 -9.63
CA GLN A 41 -5.32 12.01 -9.17
C GLN A 41 -4.88 10.55 -9.15
N LEU A 42 -5.17 9.85 -8.05
CA LEU A 42 -5.01 8.41 -7.95
C LEU A 42 -6.18 7.69 -8.62
N ILE A 43 -5.89 6.88 -9.63
CA ILE A 43 -6.89 6.17 -10.43
C ILE A 43 -7.06 4.72 -9.97
N SER A 44 -5.96 3.98 -9.81
CA SER A 44 -6.01 2.58 -9.39
C SER A 44 -4.77 2.15 -8.63
N ARG A 45 -4.85 1.01 -7.97
CA ARG A 45 -3.75 0.37 -7.25
C ARG A 45 -3.48 -1.02 -7.78
N HIS A 46 -2.22 -1.43 -7.73
CA HIS A 46 -1.79 -2.82 -7.88
C HIS A 46 -0.85 -3.15 -6.73
N TRP A 47 -1.28 -4.05 -5.85
CA TRP A 47 -0.46 -4.62 -4.80
C TRP A 47 0.08 -5.99 -5.22
N VAL A 48 1.33 -6.24 -4.83
CA VAL A 48 1.98 -7.55 -4.86
C VAL A 48 2.33 -7.88 -3.40
N ILE A 49 1.71 -8.93 -2.88
CA ILE A 49 1.89 -9.39 -1.50
C ILE A 49 2.51 -10.78 -1.58
N THR A 50 3.65 -10.97 -0.93
CA THR A 50 4.35 -12.26 -0.87
C THR A 50 4.42 -12.72 0.57
N ASP A 51 3.91 -13.91 0.86
CA ASP A 51 4.02 -14.49 2.20
C ASP A 51 5.40 -15.14 2.44
N GLY A 52 5.64 -15.65 3.64
CA GLY A 52 6.91 -16.27 4.04
C GLY A 52 7.20 -17.59 3.33
N ASP A 53 6.16 -18.23 2.77
CA ASP A 53 6.26 -19.45 1.97
C ASP A 53 6.42 -19.14 0.47
N SER A 54 6.72 -17.88 0.13
CA SER A 54 6.87 -17.36 -1.25
C SER A 54 5.60 -17.42 -2.09
N GLN A 55 4.42 -17.56 -1.48
CA GLN A 55 3.15 -17.46 -2.21
C GLN A 55 2.86 -16.00 -2.52
N VAL A 56 2.58 -15.72 -3.79
CA VAL A 56 2.29 -14.37 -4.29
C VAL A 56 0.79 -14.17 -4.48
N LYS A 57 0.28 -13.06 -3.96
CA LYS A 57 -1.08 -12.58 -4.17
C LYS A 57 -1.04 -11.19 -4.78
N GLU A 58 -1.67 -11.02 -5.93
CA GLU A 58 -1.88 -9.72 -6.54
C GLU A 58 -3.28 -9.17 -6.22
N VAL A 59 -3.35 -7.89 -5.87
CA VAL A 59 -4.63 -7.19 -5.67
C VAL A 59 -4.65 -5.95 -6.55
N LYS A 60 -5.55 -5.93 -7.53
CA LYS A 60 -5.75 -4.81 -8.45
C LYS A 60 -7.14 -4.23 -8.25
N GLY A 61 -7.28 -2.91 -8.37
CA GLY A 61 -8.59 -2.29 -8.33
C GLY A 61 -8.58 -0.77 -8.38
N PRO A 62 -9.76 -0.16 -8.59
CA PRO A 62 -9.90 1.29 -8.67
C PRO A 62 -9.67 1.93 -7.31
N GLY A 63 -9.00 3.08 -7.34
CA GLY A 63 -8.80 3.92 -6.18
C GLY A 63 -8.08 3.25 -5.01
N VAL A 64 -8.24 3.83 -3.84
CA VAL A 64 -7.87 3.32 -2.52
C VAL A 64 -9.05 3.53 -1.58
N VAL A 65 -9.38 2.53 -0.76
CA VAL A 65 -10.50 2.60 0.21
C VAL A 65 -11.83 3.13 -0.37
N GLY A 66 -12.11 2.80 -1.63
CA GLY A 66 -13.31 3.24 -2.36
C GLY A 66 -13.27 4.67 -2.90
N LYS A 67 -12.10 5.32 -2.91
CA LYS A 67 -11.90 6.71 -3.36
C LYS A 67 -10.79 6.83 -4.40
N GLN A 68 -10.93 7.78 -5.32
CA GLN A 68 -9.90 8.19 -6.28
C GLN A 68 -9.48 9.64 -5.95
N PRO A 69 -8.65 9.84 -4.91
CA PRO A 69 -8.33 11.18 -4.41
C PRO A 69 -7.57 12.00 -5.45
N ILE A 70 -7.97 13.27 -5.57
CA ILE A 70 -7.15 14.32 -6.16
C ILE A 70 -6.29 14.90 -5.04
N ILE A 71 -4.98 14.97 -5.25
CA ILE A 71 -3.99 15.43 -4.28
C ILE A 71 -3.39 16.72 -4.82
N ALA A 72 -3.70 17.85 -4.17
CA ALA A 72 -3.22 19.15 -4.62
C ALA A 72 -1.69 19.29 -4.40
N PRO A 73 -1.03 20.27 -5.05
CA PRO A 73 0.39 20.56 -4.84
C PRO A 73 0.75 20.70 -3.37
N GLY A 74 1.75 19.96 -2.91
CA GLY A 74 2.19 19.99 -1.53
C GLY A 74 1.24 19.31 -0.53
N GLU A 75 0.17 18.65 -0.96
CA GLU A 75 -0.72 17.94 -0.05
C GLU A 75 -0.30 16.50 0.21
N LEU A 76 -0.70 15.99 1.37
CA LEU A 76 -0.48 14.62 1.82
C LEU A 76 -1.81 13.91 2.03
N TYR A 77 -2.14 12.97 1.15
CA TYR A 77 -3.29 12.10 1.32
C TYR A 77 -2.92 10.90 2.19
N LYS A 78 -3.75 10.57 3.19
CA LYS A 78 -3.50 9.43 4.10
C LYS A 78 -4.69 8.47 4.10
N TYR A 79 -4.40 7.18 4.16
CA TYR A 79 -5.41 6.16 4.37
C TYR A 79 -4.84 4.95 5.11
N SER A 80 -5.74 4.15 5.68
CA SER A 80 -5.41 2.91 6.38
C SER A 80 -6.25 1.77 5.82
N SER A 81 -5.68 0.57 5.76
CA SER A 81 -6.40 -0.65 5.40
C SER A 81 -5.69 -1.86 6.01
N SER A 82 -6.13 -3.06 5.71
CA SER A 82 -5.55 -4.28 6.26
C SER A 82 -5.36 -5.36 5.20
N VAL A 83 -4.45 -6.28 5.50
CA VAL A 83 -4.16 -7.47 4.69
C VAL A 83 -3.97 -8.65 5.64
N ALA A 84 -4.41 -9.83 5.23
CA ALA A 84 -4.11 -11.07 5.92
C ALA A 84 -3.26 -11.98 5.02
N ILE A 85 -2.22 -12.58 5.60
CA ILE A 85 -1.33 -13.55 4.94
C ILE A 85 -1.25 -14.86 5.74
N GLY A 86 -0.71 -15.90 5.10
CA GLY A 86 -0.64 -17.27 5.63
C GLY A 86 0.46 -17.50 6.68
N THR A 87 1.36 -16.55 6.84
CA THR A 87 2.62 -16.68 7.58
C THR A 87 2.86 -15.49 8.51
N GLU A 88 3.71 -15.67 9.52
CA GLU A 88 4.06 -14.63 10.49
C GLU A 88 4.91 -13.48 9.90
N VAL A 89 5.55 -13.74 8.76
CA VAL A 89 6.33 -12.76 7.98
C VAL A 89 5.90 -12.76 6.52
N GLY A 90 6.04 -11.62 5.85
CA GLY A 90 5.80 -11.47 4.43
C GLY A 90 6.20 -10.08 3.95
N THR A 91 5.93 -9.76 2.69
CA THR A 91 6.18 -8.43 2.12
C THR A 91 4.98 -7.95 1.34
N MET A 92 4.81 -6.63 1.28
CA MET A 92 3.87 -5.99 0.36
C MET A 92 4.52 -4.81 -0.35
N GLY A 93 4.22 -4.65 -1.63
CA GLY A 93 4.65 -3.51 -2.44
C GLY A 93 3.76 -3.37 -3.67
N GLY A 94 4.10 -2.49 -4.59
CA GLY A 94 3.32 -2.35 -5.82
C GLY A 94 3.42 -0.99 -6.47
N CYS A 95 2.33 -0.57 -7.11
CA CYS A 95 2.23 0.76 -7.72
C CYS A 95 0.80 1.32 -7.66
N TYR A 96 0.73 2.64 -7.77
CA TYR A 96 -0.48 3.38 -8.13
C TYR A 96 -0.39 3.82 -9.58
N LYS A 97 -1.51 3.73 -10.29
CA LYS A 97 -1.73 4.46 -11.52
C LYS A 97 -2.33 5.82 -11.18
N MET A 98 -1.72 6.87 -11.67
CA MET A 98 -2.06 8.25 -11.43
C MET A 98 -2.30 8.97 -12.76
N ILE A 99 -2.99 10.11 -12.72
CA ILE A 99 -3.03 11.09 -13.81
C ILE A 99 -2.62 12.46 -13.31
N ASP A 100 -1.98 13.26 -14.18
CA ASP A 100 -1.72 14.67 -13.92
C ASP A 100 -2.91 15.57 -14.33
N ASP A 101 -2.74 16.89 -14.20
CA ASP A 101 -3.75 17.90 -14.53
C ASP A 101 -4.04 18.00 -16.05
N SER A 102 -3.14 17.45 -16.86
CA SER A 102 -3.22 17.40 -18.32
C SER A 102 -3.84 16.09 -18.82
N GLY A 103 -4.11 15.14 -17.91
CA GLY A 103 -4.68 13.82 -18.20
C GLY A 103 -3.65 12.77 -18.61
N ILE A 104 -2.35 13.03 -18.47
CA ILE A 104 -1.30 12.06 -18.77
C ILE A 104 -1.20 11.04 -17.63
N GLU A 105 -1.26 9.76 -17.98
CA GLU A 105 -1.08 8.67 -17.02
C GLU A 105 0.38 8.44 -16.65
N PHE A 106 0.63 8.16 -15.38
CA PHE A 106 1.93 7.72 -14.88
C PHE A 106 1.78 6.76 -13.69
N ASP A 107 2.84 5.99 -13.44
CA ASP A 107 2.89 5.05 -12.32
C ASP A 107 3.77 5.61 -11.18
N THR A 108 3.25 5.52 -9.95
CA THR A 108 3.99 5.81 -8.72
C THR A 108 4.24 4.53 -7.96
N LYS A 109 5.52 4.22 -7.66
CA LYS A 109 5.89 3.01 -6.92
C LYS A 109 5.46 3.12 -5.45
N ILE A 110 5.00 1.99 -4.91
CA ILE A 110 4.83 1.79 -3.48
C ILE A 110 6.06 1.03 -2.99
N PRO A 111 6.84 1.58 -2.04
CA PRO A 111 7.98 0.89 -1.47
C PRO A 111 7.61 -0.47 -0.89
N VAL A 112 8.52 -1.43 -0.99
CA VAL A 112 8.33 -2.73 -0.36
C VAL A 112 8.38 -2.55 1.15
N LEU A 113 7.35 -3.06 1.82
CA LEU A 113 7.19 -3.08 3.26
C LEU A 113 7.22 -4.51 3.76
N LEU A 114 8.00 -4.73 4.82
CA LEU A 114 7.99 -5.97 5.58
C LEU A 114 6.74 -6.03 6.47
N LEU A 115 6.01 -7.14 6.36
CA LEU A 115 4.96 -7.54 7.28
C LEU A 115 5.59 -8.53 8.26
N SER A 116 5.56 -8.22 9.55
CA SER A 116 6.16 -9.11 10.56
C SER A 116 5.39 -9.07 11.87
N MET A 117 5.06 -10.25 12.39
CA MET A 117 4.65 -10.38 13.78
C MET A 117 5.83 -10.02 14.71
N PRO A 118 5.61 -9.28 15.81
CA PRO A 118 6.68 -8.99 16.77
C PRO A 118 7.41 -10.26 17.22
N GLY A 119 8.74 -10.26 17.15
CA GLY A 119 9.58 -11.41 17.52
C GLY A 119 9.79 -12.47 16.43
N ALA A 120 9.19 -12.33 15.24
CA ALA A 120 9.35 -13.28 14.14
C ALA A 120 10.67 -13.11 13.34
N ILE A 121 11.46 -12.07 13.62
CA ILE A 121 12.72 -11.78 12.94
C ILE A 121 13.81 -11.65 13.99
N HIS A 122 14.89 -12.41 13.83
CA HIS A 122 16.08 -12.43 14.68
C HIS A 122 17.32 -12.01 13.89
#